data_AF-A0A0S8C362-F1
#
_entry.id   AF-A0A0S8C362-F1
#
_cell.length_a   1.000
_cell.length_b   1.000
_cell.length_c   1.000
_cell.angle_alpha   90.00
_cell.angle_beta   90.00
_cell.angle_gamma   90.00
#
_symmetry.space_group_name_H-M   'P 1'
#
loop_
_entity.id
_entity.type
_entity.pdbx_description
1 polymer ?
#
loop_
_entity_poly.entity_id
_entity_poly.type
_entity_poly.pdbx_seq_one_letter_code
_entity_poly.pdbx_strand_id
1 'polypeptide(L)'
;QGLLADKQIFVEKPLALHEEEGIELHRLAEEREKVLMVGHLLQYHPAVIKLKQLVSDGELGKVQYIYSNRLNLGKIRREENILWSFAPHDISVILSLAGEMPDRVTSAGATYLHKQVADVTLSSLSFPSGIKAHIFVSWLHPYKEQRLVVVGDRKMALFNDVEPEDKLLLYPHTIEWKNHIPVPDKKEAEKVPLEMKEPLREECQHFLDCITQSLKPKTNGEEALRVLKVLEACQSSLEQDGKAVSIEKPGYEPRGIDFFVHETAVVDSGCKVGKDTKIWHFSHVIKGSKIGKDCNIGQNVMIGPDVTVGNKVKIQNNVSVYAGVTLEDGVFCGPSMVFTNVYNPRSYISRKSEIRTTLVKEGATLGANSTIICGHTIGKFSFVGAGAVVLEDVPDYALMAGNPAKVKGWMCQCGIRLHFEKKGNASCDACGSKYQKKGNQVSHIQG
;
A
#
# COMPACT_ATOMS: atom_id res chain seq x y z
N GLN A 1 20.18 4.01 18.57
CA GLN A 1 20.50 4.33 19.99
C GLN A 1 19.70 5.52 20.52
N GLY A 2 19.72 6.69 19.87
CA GLY A 2 18.94 7.85 20.33
C GLY A 2 17.44 7.60 20.51
N LEU A 3 16.78 6.91 19.56
CA LEU A 3 15.38 6.48 19.68
C LEU A 3 15.13 5.58 20.90
N LEU A 4 16.05 4.66 21.20
CA LEU A 4 15.95 3.78 22.38
C LEU A 4 16.06 4.56 23.69
N ALA A 5 16.81 5.66 23.68
CA ALA A 5 16.95 6.61 24.78
C ALA A 5 15.85 7.69 24.81
N ASP A 6 14.75 7.46 24.10
CA ASP A 6 13.55 8.31 24.09
C ASP A 6 13.77 9.72 23.51
N LYS A 7 14.71 9.86 22.57
CA LYS A 7 15.04 11.14 21.92
C LYS A 7 14.36 11.32 20.56
N GLN A 8 14.04 12.56 20.25
CA GLN A 8 13.69 13.03 18.91
C GLN A 8 14.96 13.06 18.06
N ILE A 9 14.91 12.58 16.82
CA ILE A 9 16.10 12.35 16.01
C ILE A 9 16.05 13.14 14.70
N PHE A 10 17.09 13.92 14.49
CA PHE A 10 17.48 14.47 13.20
C PHE A 10 18.71 13.70 12.70
N VAL A 11 18.64 13.09 11.51
CA VAL A 11 19.73 12.34 10.90
C VAL A 11 20.16 13.06 9.62
N GLU A 12 21.46 13.30 9.47
CA GLU A 12 22.02 13.74 8.19
C GLU A 12 21.87 12.66 7.13
N LYS A 13 21.73 13.05 5.86
CA LYS A 13 21.51 12.08 4.79
C LYS A 13 22.77 11.24 4.51
N PRO A 14 22.63 9.98 4.06
CA PRO A 14 21.37 9.23 3.96
C PRO A 14 20.89 8.72 5.32
N LEU A 15 19.60 8.35 5.45
CA LEU A 15 19.05 7.80 6.70
C LEU A 15 19.84 6.58 7.19
N ALA A 16 20.24 5.71 6.27
CA ALA A 16 21.07 4.54 6.48
C ALA A 16 21.82 4.18 5.18
N LEU A 17 22.79 3.27 5.26
CA LEU A 17 23.49 2.74 4.07
C LEU A 17 22.78 1.51 3.49
N HIS A 18 21.83 0.94 4.23
CA HIS A 18 21.00 -0.19 3.83
C HIS A 18 19.52 0.10 4.13
N GLU A 19 18.60 -0.30 3.26
CA GLU A 19 17.15 -0.12 3.40
C GLU A 19 16.64 -0.78 4.68
N GLU A 20 17.15 -1.97 5.00
CA GLU A 20 16.76 -2.75 6.18
C GLU A 20 16.99 -1.97 7.50
N GLU A 21 18.11 -1.25 7.60
CA GLU A 21 18.42 -0.38 8.73
C GLU A 21 17.49 0.84 8.77
N GLY A 22 17.19 1.42 7.59
CA GLY A 22 16.23 2.52 7.46
C GLY A 22 14.83 2.12 7.90
N ILE A 23 14.39 0.90 7.55
CA ILE A 23 13.07 0.35 7.91
C ILE A 23 13.00 0.20 9.42
N GLU A 24 14.04 -0.35 10.03
CA GLU A 24 14.11 -0.54 11.47
C GLU A 24 14.10 0.80 12.21
N LEU A 25 14.84 1.81 11.73
CA LEU A 25 14.82 3.16 12.30
C LEU A 25 13.43 3.80 12.21
N HIS A 26 12.76 3.68 11.06
CA HIS A 26 11.41 4.20 10.88
C HIS A 26 10.40 3.49 11.79
N ARG A 27 10.40 2.15 11.82
CA ARG A 27 9.54 1.34 12.69
C ARG A 27 9.73 1.71 14.15
N LEU A 28 10.99 1.80 14.61
CA LEU A 28 11.31 2.15 15.98
C LEU A 28 10.87 3.58 16.36
N ALA A 29 10.91 4.51 15.41
CA ALA A 29 10.42 5.87 15.61
C ALA A 29 8.89 5.91 15.75
N GLU A 30 8.17 5.19 14.90
CA GLU A 30 6.70 5.07 14.95
C GLU A 30 6.24 4.39 16.25
N GLU A 31 6.85 3.27 16.64
CA GLU A 31 6.50 2.53 17.86
C GLU A 31 6.70 3.33 19.15
N ARG A 32 7.65 4.29 19.13
CA ARG A 32 7.97 5.14 20.27
C ARG A 32 7.36 6.53 20.16
N GLU A 33 6.56 6.78 19.14
CA GLU A 33 5.94 8.07 18.85
C GLU A 33 6.99 9.22 18.84
N LYS A 34 8.14 8.98 18.20
CA LYS A 34 9.22 9.94 18.06
C LYS A 34 9.32 10.49 16.65
N VAL A 35 9.63 11.78 16.57
CA VAL A 35 10.07 12.49 15.39
C VAL A 35 11.38 11.88 14.89
N LEU A 36 11.33 11.33 13.69
CA LEU A 36 12.49 10.97 12.88
C LEU A 36 12.48 11.84 11.62
N MET A 37 13.47 12.73 11.53
CA MET A 37 13.65 13.65 10.40
C MET A 37 15.00 13.42 9.74
N VAL A 38 15.03 13.47 8.42
CA VAL A 38 16.22 13.24 7.59
C VAL A 38 16.60 14.52 6.87
N GLY A 39 17.91 14.79 6.80
CA GLY A 39 18.53 15.98 6.21
C GLY A 39 18.42 16.08 4.69
N HIS A 40 17.22 16.04 4.13
CA HIS A 40 16.97 16.27 2.70
C HIS A 40 16.82 17.77 2.40
N LEU A 41 17.90 18.52 2.64
CA LEU A 41 18.00 19.99 2.58
C LEU A 41 17.23 20.67 1.44
N LEU A 42 17.29 20.14 0.22
CA LEU A 42 16.61 20.75 -0.95
C LEU A 42 15.08 20.83 -0.79
N GLN A 43 14.46 19.98 0.02
CA GLN A 43 13.04 20.07 0.33
C GLN A 43 12.69 21.38 1.07
N TYR A 44 13.67 22.02 1.71
CA TYR A 44 13.51 23.29 2.43
C TYR A 44 14.02 24.49 1.62
N HIS A 45 14.54 24.26 0.41
CA HIS A 45 15.03 25.34 -0.45
C HIS A 45 13.85 26.13 -1.06
N PRO A 46 13.80 27.48 -0.93
CA PRO A 46 12.66 28.30 -1.41
C PRO A 46 12.31 28.08 -2.88
N ALA A 47 13.32 28.01 -3.76
CA ALA A 47 13.13 27.68 -5.18
C ALA A 47 12.46 26.32 -5.41
N VAL A 48 12.86 25.28 -4.67
CA VAL A 48 12.28 23.92 -4.81
C VAL A 48 10.86 23.91 -4.28
N ILE A 49 10.59 24.58 -3.16
CA ILE A 49 9.24 24.75 -2.62
C ILE A 49 8.33 25.43 -3.65
N LYS A 50 8.81 26.51 -4.26
CA LYS A 50 8.05 27.24 -5.29
C LYS A 50 7.86 26.40 -6.56
N LEU A 51 8.87 25.65 -6.99
CA LEU A 51 8.78 24.73 -8.12
C LEU A 51 7.72 23.65 -7.88
N LYS A 52 7.69 23.04 -6.69
CA LYS A 52 6.66 22.06 -6.32
C LYS A 52 5.26 22.67 -6.36
N GLN A 53 5.11 23.91 -5.88
CA GLN A 53 3.85 24.63 -5.98
C GLN A 53 3.43 24.83 -7.44
N LEU A 54 4.32 25.31 -8.31
CA LEU A 54 4.02 25.52 -9.73
C LEU A 54 3.60 24.22 -10.44
N VAL A 55 4.23 23.08 -10.11
CA VAL A 55 3.83 21.77 -10.64
C VAL A 55 2.44 21.37 -10.10
N SER A 56 2.20 21.53 -8.80
CA SER A 56 0.91 21.18 -8.17
C SER A 56 -0.26 22.04 -8.65
N ASP A 57 -0.01 23.33 -8.89
CA ASP A 57 -1.00 24.27 -9.44
C ASP A 57 -1.24 24.02 -10.94
N GLY A 58 -0.45 23.12 -11.55
CA GLY A 58 -0.56 22.73 -12.94
C GLY A 58 0.08 23.72 -13.91
N GLU A 59 0.84 24.72 -13.47
CA GLU A 59 1.44 25.76 -14.33
C GLU A 59 2.28 25.17 -15.49
N LEU A 60 2.96 24.04 -15.24
CA LEU A 60 3.75 23.34 -16.26
C LEU A 60 2.91 22.40 -17.15
N GLY A 61 1.66 22.13 -16.76
CA GLY A 61 0.80 21.12 -17.39
C GLY A 61 1.20 19.69 -16.98
N LYS A 62 1.04 18.72 -17.89
CA LYS A 62 1.46 17.34 -17.64
C LYS A 62 2.98 17.27 -17.68
N VAL A 63 3.60 16.94 -16.54
CA VAL A 63 5.05 16.68 -16.47
C VAL A 63 5.38 15.49 -17.37
N GLN A 64 6.35 15.69 -18.27
CA GLN A 64 6.81 14.70 -19.25
C GLN A 64 8.11 14.07 -18.77
N TYR A 65 9.09 14.89 -18.41
CA TYR A 65 10.34 14.42 -17.84
C TYR A 65 11.00 15.41 -16.89
N ILE A 66 11.88 14.88 -16.04
CA ILE A 66 12.65 15.64 -15.04
C ILE A 66 14.11 15.24 -15.20
N TYR A 67 15.06 16.16 -14.99
CA TYR A 67 16.44 15.73 -14.80
C TYR A 67 17.22 16.59 -13.83
N SER A 68 18.21 15.98 -13.19
CA SER A 68 19.16 16.65 -12.30
C SER A 68 20.59 16.42 -12.76
N ASN A 69 21.40 17.48 -12.71
CA ASN A 69 22.85 17.38 -12.76
C ASN A 69 23.43 17.95 -11.47
N ARG A 70 24.25 17.14 -10.78
CA ARG A 70 25.03 17.58 -9.62
C ARG A 70 26.48 17.15 -9.80
N LEU A 71 27.28 18.08 -10.31
CA LEU A 71 28.64 17.83 -10.79
C LEU A 71 29.59 18.78 -10.07
N ASN A 72 30.70 18.27 -9.54
CA ASN A 72 31.68 19.12 -8.87
C ASN A 72 33.01 18.40 -8.74
N LEU A 73 34.14 19.11 -8.92
CA LEU A 73 35.44 18.63 -8.47
C LEU A 73 35.53 18.77 -6.94
N GLY A 74 34.89 17.84 -6.25
CA GLY A 74 34.65 17.89 -4.82
C GLY A 74 35.49 16.91 -4.00
N LYS A 75 35.06 16.70 -2.75
CA LYS A 75 35.69 15.74 -1.85
C LYS A 75 35.45 14.31 -2.34
N ILE A 76 36.51 13.66 -2.80
CA ILE A 76 36.51 12.24 -3.18
C ILE A 76 36.31 11.39 -1.92
N ARG A 77 35.36 10.44 -1.97
CA ARG A 77 35.04 9.53 -0.87
C ARG A 77 35.63 8.14 -1.13
N ARG A 78 35.76 7.35 -0.08
CA ARG A 78 36.26 5.95 -0.14
C ARG A 78 35.25 4.91 0.30
N GLU A 79 34.28 5.30 1.12
CA GLU A 79 33.30 4.40 1.74
C GLU A 79 32.00 4.34 0.93
N GLU A 80 31.49 5.50 0.52
CA GLU A 80 30.33 5.64 -0.35
C GLU A 80 30.75 6.12 -1.75
N ASN A 81 30.01 5.75 -2.79
CA ASN A 81 30.24 6.23 -4.14
C ASN A 81 29.48 7.55 -4.43
N ILE A 82 29.68 8.12 -5.62
CA ILE A 82 29.04 9.39 -5.99
C ILE A 82 27.51 9.36 -5.86
N LEU A 83 26.87 8.25 -6.23
CA LEU A 83 25.41 8.08 -6.21
C LEU A 83 24.87 8.30 -4.79
N TRP A 84 25.44 7.61 -3.81
CA TRP A 84 25.05 7.74 -2.40
C TRP A 84 25.38 9.10 -1.80
N SER A 85 26.46 9.73 -2.28
CA SER A 85 26.88 11.02 -1.75
C SER A 85 26.00 12.19 -2.25
N PHE A 86 25.62 12.21 -3.53
CA PHE A 86 25.05 13.39 -4.21
C PHE A 86 23.58 13.21 -4.63
N ALA A 87 23.16 12.00 -5.01
CA ALA A 87 21.81 11.76 -5.51
C ALA A 87 20.66 11.77 -4.48
N PRO A 88 20.84 11.54 -3.15
CA PRO A 88 19.69 11.46 -2.23
C PRO A 88 18.77 12.69 -2.28
N HIS A 89 19.35 13.89 -2.32
CA HIS A 89 18.57 15.13 -2.43
C HIS A 89 17.81 15.23 -3.75
N ASP A 90 18.44 14.83 -4.85
CA ASP A 90 17.84 14.92 -6.19
C ASP A 90 16.70 13.89 -6.33
N ILE A 91 16.91 12.67 -5.83
CA ILE A 91 15.87 11.64 -5.75
C ILE A 91 14.69 12.13 -4.92
N SER A 92 14.94 12.68 -3.73
CA SER A 92 13.89 13.25 -2.86
C SER A 92 13.06 14.30 -3.62
N VAL A 93 13.71 15.25 -4.29
CA VAL A 93 13.00 16.30 -5.05
C VAL A 93 12.22 15.70 -6.22
N ILE A 94 12.83 14.82 -7.02
CA ILE A 94 12.18 14.15 -8.16
C ILE A 94 10.96 13.36 -7.72
N LEU A 95 11.07 12.55 -6.65
CA LEU A 95 9.95 11.79 -6.09
C LEU A 95 8.82 12.69 -5.61
N SER A 96 9.16 13.86 -5.08
CA SER A 96 8.17 14.84 -4.63
C SER A 96 7.48 15.61 -5.76
N LEU A 97 8.17 15.78 -6.90
CA LEU A 97 7.61 16.42 -8.11
C LEU A 97 6.78 15.43 -8.93
N ALA A 98 7.19 14.17 -9.00
CA ALA A 98 6.47 13.12 -9.70
C ALA A 98 5.21 12.67 -8.92
N GLY A 99 5.24 12.73 -7.59
CA GLY A 99 4.10 12.34 -6.73
C GLY A 99 3.90 10.83 -6.61
N GLU A 100 4.80 10.02 -7.17
CA GLU A 100 4.73 8.55 -7.17
C GLU A 100 6.14 7.93 -7.09
N MET A 101 6.22 6.61 -6.95
CA MET A 101 7.48 5.86 -7.03
C MET A 101 7.77 5.46 -8.48
N PRO A 102 9.04 5.46 -8.91
CA PRO A 102 9.40 4.83 -10.17
C PRO A 102 9.13 3.32 -10.10
N ASP A 103 8.73 2.72 -11.22
CA ASP A 103 8.53 1.27 -11.35
C ASP A 103 9.77 0.56 -11.92
N ARG A 104 10.67 1.32 -12.56
CA ARG A 104 11.88 0.78 -13.20
C ARG A 104 13.01 1.79 -13.18
N VAL A 105 14.21 1.32 -12.87
CA VAL A 105 15.43 2.12 -12.87
C VAL A 105 16.54 1.44 -13.65
N THR A 106 17.42 2.24 -14.25
CA THR A 106 18.68 1.78 -14.87
C THR A 106 19.77 2.75 -14.45
N SER A 107 20.96 2.25 -14.11
CA SER A 107 22.09 3.09 -13.69
C SER A 107 23.38 2.61 -14.32
N ALA A 108 24.11 3.53 -14.96
CA ALA A 108 25.44 3.27 -15.49
C ALA A 108 26.44 4.18 -14.79
N GLY A 109 27.68 3.73 -14.66
CA GLY A 109 28.73 4.51 -13.99
C GLY A 109 30.12 3.98 -14.27
N ALA A 110 31.12 4.73 -13.83
CA ALA A 110 32.52 4.39 -14.04
C ALA A 110 33.39 4.73 -12.84
N THR A 111 34.48 3.98 -12.73
CA THR A 111 35.48 4.04 -11.65
C THR A 111 36.83 4.47 -12.24
N TYR A 112 37.22 5.72 -12.06
CA TYR A 112 38.47 6.28 -12.56
C TYR A 112 39.50 6.51 -11.45
N LEU A 113 39.05 6.81 -10.22
CA LEU A 113 39.91 7.09 -9.08
C LEU A 113 40.14 5.86 -8.21
N HIS A 114 39.10 5.03 -8.05
CA HIS A 114 39.13 3.83 -7.22
C HIS A 114 38.39 2.68 -7.89
N LYS A 115 39.02 1.50 -7.99
CA LYS A 115 38.53 0.34 -8.76
C LYS A 115 37.11 -0.17 -8.40
N GLN A 116 36.56 0.22 -7.24
CA GLN A 116 35.28 -0.28 -6.73
C GLN A 116 34.28 0.82 -6.37
N VAL A 117 34.68 2.10 -6.44
CA VAL A 117 33.84 3.23 -6.03
C VAL A 117 33.58 4.08 -7.25
N ALA A 118 32.35 4.06 -7.75
CA ALA A 118 31.98 4.85 -8.93
C ALA A 118 32.13 6.35 -8.63
N ASP A 119 32.87 7.04 -9.49
CA ASP A 119 33.13 8.48 -9.37
C ASP A 119 32.15 9.31 -10.21
N VAL A 120 31.47 8.65 -11.15
CA VAL A 120 30.44 9.21 -12.03
C VAL A 120 29.33 8.19 -12.23
N THR A 121 28.07 8.63 -12.17
CA THR A 121 26.90 7.81 -12.51
C THR A 121 25.84 8.61 -13.26
N LEU A 122 25.13 7.93 -14.16
CA LEU A 122 23.91 8.37 -14.82
C LEU A 122 22.81 7.36 -14.52
N SER A 123 21.81 7.78 -13.78
CA SER A 123 20.66 6.96 -13.41
C SER A 123 19.42 7.45 -14.14
N SER A 124 18.64 6.55 -14.70
CA SER A 124 17.34 6.83 -15.34
C SER A 124 16.22 6.14 -14.56
N LEU A 125 15.15 6.88 -14.30
CA LEU A 125 13.97 6.44 -13.58
C LEU A 125 12.76 6.49 -14.53
N SER A 126 11.96 5.42 -14.53
CA SER A 126 10.67 5.35 -15.22
C SER A 126 9.55 5.31 -14.19
N PHE A 127 8.49 6.08 -14.44
CA PHE A 127 7.33 6.15 -13.55
C PHE A 127 6.07 5.63 -14.24
N PRO A 128 5.09 5.08 -13.47
CA PRO A 128 3.82 4.58 -14.00
C PRO A 128 3.00 5.59 -14.81
N SER A 129 3.03 6.88 -14.45
CA SER A 129 2.34 7.95 -15.20
C SER A 129 2.91 8.21 -16.61
N GLY A 130 4.06 7.62 -16.92
CA GLY A 130 4.83 7.87 -18.13
C GLY A 130 5.95 8.91 -17.95
N ILE A 131 6.05 9.57 -16.79
CA ILE A 131 7.17 10.47 -16.48
C ILE A 131 8.49 9.69 -16.60
N LYS A 132 9.50 10.34 -17.19
CA LYS A 132 10.89 9.87 -17.17
C LYS A 132 11.74 10.82 -16.34
N ALA A 133 12.68 10.30 -15.57
CA ALA A 133 13.69 11.13 -14.94
C ALA A 133 15.10 10.62 -15.19
N HIS A 134 16.09 11.53 -15.16
CA HIS A 134 17.48 11.12 -15.05
C HIS A 134 18.26 11.97 -14.05
N ILE A 135 19.26 11.36 -13.43
CA ILE A 135 20.16 11.97 -12.47
C ILE A 135 21.58 11.72 -12.95
N PHE A 136 22.33 12.79 -13.18
CA PHE A 136 23.74 12.74 -13.53
C PHE A 136 24.58 13.35 -12.41
N VAL A 137 25.46 12.54 -11.83
CA VAL A 137 26.32 12.95 -10.71
C VAL A 137 27.77 12.58 -10.97
N SER A 138 28.70 13.46 -10.62
CA SER A 138 30.14 13.25 -10.84
C SER A 138 31.01 14.01 -9.84
N TRP A 139 32.01 13.34 -9.27
CA TRP A 139 33.13 13.97 -8.55
C TRP A 139 34.22 14.49 -9.50
N LEU A 140 34.25 13.99 -10.73
CA LEU A 140 35.23 14.34 -11.75
C LEU A 140 34.57 15.18 -12.82
N HIS A 141 34.42 16.46 -12.53
CA HIS A 141 33.83 17.40 -13.48
C HIS A 141 34.57 18.75 -13.48
N PRO A 142 34.84 19.36 -14.64
CA PRO A 142 35.69 20.56 -14.75
C PRO A 142 35.08 21.83 -14.14
N TYR A 143 33.77 21.85 -13.92
CA TYR A 143 33.05 22.96 -13.29
C TYR A 143 31.94 22.45 -12.38
N LYS A 144 31.55 23.28 -11.41
CA LYS A 144 30.43 23.01 -10.51
C LYS A 144 29.11 23.25 -11.23
N GLU A 145 28.22 22.26 -11.21
CA GLU A 145 26.86 22.34 -11.73
C GLU A 145 25.90 21.76 -10.68
N GLN A 146 24.81 22.46 -10.39
CA GLN A 146 23.72 22.00 -9.53
C GLN A 146 22.41 22.50 -10.12
N ARG A 147 21.84 21.72 -11.04
CA ARG A 147 20.63 22.09 -11.76
C ARG A 147 19.60 20.99 -11.73
N LEU A 148 18.32 21.38 -11.72
CA LEU A 148 17.19 20.50 -11.93
C LEU A 148 16.24 21.12 -12.94
N VAL A 149 15.84 20.36 -13.95
CA VAL A 149 14.91 20.80 -14.99
C VAL A 149 13.67 19.94 -14.98
N VAL A 150 12.50 20.58 -15.03
CA VAL A 150 11.19 19.93 -15.13
C VAL A 150 10.56 20.38 -16.44
N VAL A 151 10.21 19.43 -17.31
CA VAL A 151 9.56 19.71 -18.58
C VAL A 151 8.14 19.22 -18.53
N GLY A 152 7.19 20.14 -18.59
CA GLY A 152 5.78 19.83 -18.85
C GLY A 152 5.40 20.11 -20.29
N ASP A 153 4.16 19.77 -20.65
CA ASP A 153 3.61 20.01 -21.98
C ASP A 153 3.20 21.47 -22.24
N ARG A 154 3.15 22.32 -21.21
CA ARG A 154 2.84 23.76 -21.33
C ARG A 154 4.03 24.67 -21.07
N LYS A 155 4.83 24.39 -20.04
CA LYS A 155 6.02 25.18 -19.66
C LYS A 155 7.13 24.26 -19.16
N MET A 156 8.35 24.78 -19.14
CA MET A 156 9.51 24.14 -18.51
C MET A 156 10.01 24.99 -17.35
N ALA A 157 10.56 24.37 -16.32
CA ALA A 157 11.21 25.05 -15.21
C ALA A 157 12.67 24.62 -15.10
N LEU A 158 13.54 25.58 -14.78
CA LEU A 158 14.95 25.37 -14.45
C LEU A 158 15.20 25.88 -13.03
N PHE A 159 15.59 24.99 -12.13
CA PHE A 159 16.23 25.33 -10.87
C PHE A 159 17.75 25.25 -11.04
N ASN A 160 18.48 26.33 -10.75
CA ASN A 160 19.95 26.37 -10.78
C ASN A 160 20.46 26.91 -9.44
N ASP A 161 21.06 26.02 -8.65
CA ASP A 161 21.53 26.37 -7.30
C ASP A 161 22.94 26.97 -7.28
N VAL A 162 23.64 26.99 -8.42
CA VAL A 162 24.93 27.67 -8.55
C VAL A 162 24.75 29.18 -8.67
N GLU A 163 23.64 29.63 -9.25
CA GLU A 163 23.37 31.07 -9.40
C GLU A 163 23.09 31.72 -8.04
N PRO A 164 23.63 32.93 -7.79
CA PRO A 164 23.35 33.67 -6.57
C PRO A 164 21.93 34.24 -6.54
N GLU A 165 21.42 34.63 -7.71
CA GLU A 165 20.09 35.22 -7.94
C GLU A 165 19.35 34.44 -9.03
N ASP A 166 18.05 34.68 -9.20
CA ASP A 166 17.24 34.07 -10.27
C ASP A 166 17.35 32.54 -10.36
N LYS A 167 17.49 31.88 -9.20
CA LYS A 167 17.67 30.42 -9.07
C LYS A 167 16.55 29.59 -9.69
N LEU A 168 15.37 30.17 -9.98
CA LEU A 168 14.25 29.50 -10.62
C LEU A 168 13.74 30.30 -11.83
N LEU A 169 13.79 29.68 -13.00
CA LEU A 169 13.31 30.24 -14.26
C LEU A 169 12.19 29.38 -14.86
N LEU A 170 11.21 30.03 -15.49
CA LEU A 170 10.17 29.39 -16.28
C LEU A 170 10.34 29.71 -17.76
N TYR A 171 10.21 28.69 -18.60
CA TYR A 171 10.30 28.81 -20.05
C TYR A 171 8.93 28.45 -20.63
N PRO A 172 8.14 29.43 -21.12
CA PRO A 172 6.83 29.18 -21.70
C PRO A 172 6.94 28.80 -23.18
N HIS A 173 7.95 27.99 -23.53
CA HIS A 173 8.12 27.52 -24.90
C HIS A 173 6.96 26.57 -25.25
N THR A 174 6.33 26.81 -26.39
CA THR A 174 5.22 25.98 -26.87
C THR A 174 5.55 25.35 -28.21
N ILE A 175 4.89 24.24 -28.54
CA ILE A 175 4.94 23.65 -29.88
C ILE A 175 3.62 23.97 -30.59
N GLU A 176 3.70 24.72 -31.68
CA GLU A 176 2.55 25.00 -32.54
C GLU A 176 2.50 23.99 -33.69
N TRP A 177 1.32 23.45 -33.96
CA TRP A 177 1.11 22.55 -35.09
C TRP A 177 0.71 23.36 -36.32
N LYS A 178 1.64 23.52 -37.28
CA LYS A 178 1.39 24.19 -38.56
C LYS A 178 1.46 23.16 -39.67
N ASN A 179 0.34 22.92 -40.36
CA ASN A 179 0.24 21.90 -41.41
C ASN A 179 0.70 20.50 -40.95
N HIS A 180 0.31 20.08 -39.74
CA HIS A 180 0.74 18.84 -39.10
C HIS A 180 2.25 18.72 -38.80
N ILE A 181 3.00 19.82 -38.90
CA ILE A 181 4.41 19.89 -38.54
C ILE A 181 4.53 20.61 -37.17
N PRO A 182 5.23 20.03 -36.18
CA PRO A 182 5.50 20.70 -34.92
C PRO A 182 6.56 21.79 -35.13
N VAL A 183 6.18 23.05 -34.90
CA VAL A 183 7.06 24.21 -35.00
C VAL A 183 7.29 24.78 -33.60
N PRO A 184 8.55 24.96 -33.15
CA PRO A 184 8.83 25.52 -31.84
C PRO A 184 8.55 27.02 -31.81
N ASP A 185 7.80 27.46 -30.80
CA ASP A 185 7.64 28.87 -30.41
C ASP A 185 8.49 29.14 -29.17
N LYS A 186 9.64 29.79 -29.37
CA LYS A 186 10.60 30.10 -28.32
C LYS A 186 10.29 31.49 -27.75
N LYS A 187 10.08 31.53 -26.44
CA LYS A 187 9.82 32.76 -25.66
C LYS A 187 10.96 33.01 -24.67
N GLU A 188 11.05 34.23 -24.16
CA GLU A 188 12.03 34.54 -23.13
C GLU A 188 11.75 33.80 -21.82
N ALA A 189 12.81 33.57 -21.03
CA ALA A 189 12.68 32.96 -19.72
C ALA A 189 12.09 33.97 -18.72
N GLU A 190 11.09 33.54 -17.98
CA GLU A 190 10.45 34.30 -16.92
C GLU A 190 11.15 33.99 -15.59
N LYS A 191 11.65 35.03 -14.92
CA LYS A 191 12.22 34.91 -13.57
C LYS A 191 11.10 34.67 -12.57
N VAL A 192 11.23 33.65 -11.73
CA VAL A 192 10.26 33.41 -10.65
C VAL A 192 10.73 34.16 -9.39
N PRO A 193 9.96 35.12 -8.86
CA PRO A 193 10.32 35.81 -7.62
C PRO A 193 10.39 34.83 -6.44
N LEU A 194 11.47 34.91 -5.66
CA LEU A 194 11.71 34.07 -4.50
C LEU A 194 12.05 34.93 -3.29
N GLU A 195 11.41 34.65 -2.16
CA GLU A 195 11.89 35.13 -0.86
C GLU A 195 12.98 34.16 -0.38
N MET A 196 14.24 34.59 -0.49
CA MET A 196 15.37 33.73 -0.13
C MET A 196 15.50 33.61 1.38
N LYS A 197 15.34 32.38 1.87
CA LYS A 197 15.64 31.95 3.23
C LYS A 197 16.73 30.89 3.18
N GLU A 198 17.56 30.84 4.22
CA GLU A 198 18.64 29.86 4.33
C GLU A 198 18.03 28.45 4.52
N PRO A 199 18.21 27.51 3.57
CA PRO A 199 17.52 26.23 3.62
C PRO A 199 17.85 25.39 4.87
N LEU A 200 19.10 25.44 5.34
CA LEU A 200 19.52 24.70 6.53
C LEU A 200 18.85 25.25 7.79
N ARG A 201 18.69 26.57 7.87
CA ARG A 201 17.97 27.21 8.96
C ARG A 201 16.49 26.80 8.95
N GLU A 202 15.85 26.80 7.79
CA GLU A 202 14.44 26.38 7.65
C GLU A 202 14.26 24.89 7.98
N GLU A 203 15.21 24.03 7.58
CA GLU A 203 15.22 22.61 7.92
C GLU A 203 15.34 22.38 9.45
N CYS A 204 16.30 23.04 10.11
CA CYS A 204 16.45 22.95 11.55
C CYS A 204 15.24 23.53 12.30
N GLN A 205 14.69 24.65 11.83
CA GLN A 205 13.48 25.24 12.42
C GLN A 205 12.30 24.28 12.30
N HIS A 206 12.09 23.67 11.14
CA HIS A 206 11.02 22.69 10.92
C HIS A 206 11.15 21.48 11.87
N PHE A 207 12.37 21.02 12.15
CA PHE A 207 12.59 19.97 13.14
C PHE A 207 12.15 20.39 14.54
N LEU A 208 12.52 21.60 14.98
CA LEU A 208 12.09 22.14 16.27
C LEU A 208 10.57 22.34 16.34
N ASP A 209 9.95 22.77 15.25
CA ASP A 209 8.50 22.91 15.15
C ASP A 209 7.80 21.55 15.26
N CYS A 210 8.33 20.50 14.61
CA CYS A 210 7.82 19.14 14.74
C CYS A 210 7.88 18.63 16.18
N ILE A 211 8.93 18.96 16.92
CA ILE A 211 9.08 18.57 18.33
C ILE A 211 8.07 19.32 19.21
N THR A 212 7.92 20.62 19.02
CA THR A 212 7.11 21.49 19.89
C THR A 212 5.61 21.40 19.60
N GLN A 213 5.23 21.14 18.35
CA GLN A 213 3.85 21.13 17.88
C GLN A 213 3.34 19.73 17.52
N SER A 214 4.15 18.69 17.72
CA SER A 214 3.82 17.29 17.37
C SER A 214 3.43 17.11 15.90
N LEU A 215 4.12 17.82 15.00
CA LEU A 215 3.91 17.70 13.55
C LEU A 215 4.72 16.54 12.96
N LYS A 216 4.20 15.92 11.90
CA LYS A 216 4.97 14.95 11.09
C LYS A 216 6.00 15.71 10.24
N PRO A 217 7.30 15.37 10.28
CA PRO A 217 8.30 16.02 9.44
C PRO A 217 7.98 15.88 7.95
N LYS A 218 8.35 16.91 7.16
CA LYS A 218 8.27 16.87 5.70
C LYS A 218 9.20 15.81 5.12
N THR A 219 10.39 15.68 5.71
CA THR A 219 11.43 14.71 5.37
C THR A 219 11.52 13.64 6.46
N ASN A 220 10.41 12.95 6.67
CA ASN A 220 10.28 11.90 7.70
C ASN A 220 10.89 10.56 7.25
N GLY A 221 10.84 9.55 8.14
CA GLY A 221 11.32 8.19 7.83
C GLY A 221 10.68 7.56 6.60
N GLU A 222 9.38 7.75 6.36
CA GLU A 222 8.67 7.21 5.18
C GLU A 222 9.19 7.81 3.86
N GLU A 223 9.41 9.13 3.83
CA GLU A 223 10.00 9.81 2.68
C GLU A 223 11.45 9.35 2.44
N ALA A 224 12.23 9.19 3.51
CA ALA A 224 13.59 8.71 3.42
C ALA A 224 13.71 7.26 2.95
N LEU A 225 12.79 6.38 3.36
CA LEU A 225 12.71 5.01 2.86
C LEU A 225 12.47 4.96 1.36
N ARG A 226 11.60 5.82 0.83
CA ARG A 226 11.38 5.93 -0.61
C ARG A 226 12.66 6.33 -1.35
N VAL A 227 13.43 7.26 -0.79
CA VAL A 227 14.73 7.67 -1.35
C VAL A 227 15.75 6.53 -1.31
N LEU A 228 15.85 5.83 -0.18
CA LEU A 228 16.72 4.66 -0.02
C LEU A 228 16.40 3.56 -1.04
N LYS A 229 15.12 3.23 -1.22
CA LYS A 229 14.69 2.21 -2.19
C LYS A 229 15.13 2.52 -3.62
N VAL A 230 15.07 3.79 -4.02
CA VAL A 230 15.55 4.23 -5.34
C VAL A 230 17.08 4.18 -5.42
N LEU A 231 17.78 4.61 -4.36
CA LEU A 231 19.25 4.55 -4.30
C LEU A 231 19.75 3.11 -4.43
N GLU A 232 19.18 2.18 -3.68
CA GLU A 232 19.55 0.77 -3.73
C GLU A 232 19.25 0.13 -5.08
N ALA A 233 18.11 0.44 -5.69
CA ALA A 233 17.79 -0.07 -7.01
C ALA A 233 18.74 0.50 -8.09
N CYS A 234 19.13 1.77 -7.98
CA CYS A 234 20.17 2.35 -8.84
C CYS A 234 21.55 1.71 -8.59
N GLN A 235 21.90 1.42 -7.34
CA GLN A 235 23.13 0.72 -6.99
C GLN A 235 23.15 -0.70 -7.55
N SER A 236 22.06 -1.46 -7.37
CA SER A 236 21.90 -2.81 -7.88
C SER A 236 21.97 -2.84 -9.41
N SER A 237 21.39 -1.85 -10.09
CA SER A 237 21.51 -1.71 -11.54
C SER A 237 22.96 -1.47 -11.97
N LEU A 238 23.70 -0.62 -11.24
CA LEU A 238 25.11 -0.33 -11.50
C LEU A 238 25.99 -1.58 -11.36
N GLU A 239 25.77 -2.38 -10.32
CA GLU A 239 26.48 -3.64 -10.07
C GLU A 239 26.14 -4.74 -11.10
N GLN A 240 25.00 -4.61 -11.76
CA GLN A 240 24.54 -5.52 -12.80
C GLN A 240 24.78 -4.96 -14.21
N ASP A 241 25.83 -4.15 -14.40
CA ASP A 241 26.24 -3.56 -15.68
C ASP A 241 25.12 -2.77 -16.39
N GLY A 242 24.31 -2.03 -15.61
CA GLY A 242 23.24 -1.17 -16.11
C GLY A 242 21.95 -1.88 -16.48
N LYS A 243 21.78 -3.15 -16.09
CA LYS A 243 20.49 -3.85 -16.26
C LYS A 243 19.36 -3.12 -15.54
N ALA A 244 18.19 -3.14 -16.16
CA ALA A 244 17.00 -2.54 -15.56
C ALA A 244 16.58 -3.30 -14.30
N VAL A 245 16.44 -2.57 -13.20
CA VAL A 245 15.90 -3.06 -11.93
C VAL A 245 14.49 -2.55 -11.80
N SER A 246 13.54 -3.47 -11.64
CA SER A 246 12.17 -3.11 -11.29
C SER A 246 12.15 -2.69 -9.83
N ILE A 247 11.73 -1.46 -9.56
CA ILE A 247 11.32 -1.07 -8.22
C ILE A 247 9.87 -1.50 -8.18
N GLU A 248 9.60 -2.64 -7.58
CA GLU A 248 8.22 -3.05 -7.37
C GLU A 248 7.48 -1.84 -6.77
N LYS A 249 6.29 -1.55 -7.33
CA LYS A 249 5.30 -0.71 -6.67
C LYS A 249 5.25 -1.15 -5.20
N PRO A 250 4.81 -0.30 -4.26
CA PRO A 250 4.39 -0.81 -2.96
C PRO A 250 3.14 -1.72 -3.10
N GLY A 251 3.22 -2.79 -3.89
CA GLY A 251 2.82 -4.10 -3.42
C GLY A 251 3.69 -4.36 -2.21
N TYR A 252 3.04 -4.26 -1.07
CA TYR A 252 3.47 -4.87 0.17
C TYR A 252 4.02 -6.29 -0.11
N GLU A 253 5.35 -6.40 -0.22
CA GLU A 253 6.09 -7.63 0.05
C GLU A 253 6.39 -7.59 1.55
N PRO A 254 5.61 -8.31 2.38
CA PRO A 254 5.86 -8.30 3.80
C PRO A 254 7.09 -9.17 4.08
N ARG A 255 8.28 -8.57 4.15
CA ARG A 255 9.33 -9.16 4.98
C ARG A 255 8.94 -8.92 6.44
N GLY A 256 8.18 -9.87 6.98
CA GLY A 256 7.86 -9.98 8.40
C GLY A 256 6.38 -9.92 8.78
N ILE A 257 5.45 -10.03 7.83
CA ILE A 257 4.02 -9.99 8.14
C ILE A 257 3.40 -11.32 7.75
N ASP A 258 2.89 -11.98 8.76
CA ASP A 258 2.33 -13.32 8.71
C ASP A 258 1.17 -13.46 7.70
N PHE A 259 0.66 -12.41 7.04
CA PHE A 259 -0.51 -12.43 6.16
C PHE A 259 -0.38 -11.44 4.97
N PHE A 260 -1.20 -11.62 3.93
CA PHE A 260 -1.20 -10.82 2.70
C PHE A 260 -2.40 -9.85 2.67
N VAL A 261 -2.15 -8.60 2.28
CA VAL A 261 -3.19 -7.58 2.00
C VAL A 261 -2.88 -6.91 0.66
N HIS A 262 -3.85 -6.94 -0.26
CA HIS A 262 -3.72 -6.29 -1.56
C HIS A 262 -3.67 -4.77 -1.41
N GLU A 263 -2.90 -4.07 -2.26
CA GLU A 263 -2.67 -2.61 -2.19
C GLU A 263 -3.96 -1.76 -2.23
N THR A 264 -5.02 -2.29 -2.85
CA THR A 264 -6.33 -1.63 -2.95
C THR A 264 -7.26 -1.94 -1.76
N ALA A 265 -6.84 -2.82 -0.85
CA ALA A 265 -7.62 -3.19 0.32
C ALA A 265 -7.22 -2.31 1.51
N VAL A 266 -8.18 -2.00 2.36
CA VAL A 266 -8.00 -1.16 3.55
C VAL A 266 -8.21 -2.01 4.79
N VAL A 267 -7.26 -1.99 5.71
CA VAL A 267 -7.37 -2.60 7.03
C VAL A 267 -7.16 -1.50 8.06
N ASP A 268 -8.20 -1.16 8.82
CA ASP A 268 -8.14 -0.12 9.84
C ASP A 268 -7.14 -0.49 10.95
N SER A 269 -6.53 0.53 11.55
CA SER A 269 -5.67 0.38 12.73
C SER A 269 -6.39 -0.34 13.88
N GLY A 270 -5.73 -1.31 14.50
CA GLY A 270 -6.26 -2.09 15.63
C GLY A 270 -7.02 -3.37 15.24
N CYS A 271 -7.19 -3.64 13.95
CA CYS A 271 -7.64 -4.95 13.47
C CYS A 271 -6.56 -6.03 13.70
N LYS A 272 -7.00 -7.27 13.95
CA LYS A 272 -6.10 -8.42 14.07
C LYS A 272 -6.32 -9.35 12.89
N VAL A 273 -5.25 -9.70 12.18
CA VAL A 273 -5.28 -10.66 11.06
C VAL A 273 -4.31 -11.78 11.36
N GLY A 274 -4.80 -13.02 11.32
CA GLY A 274 -4.01 -14.20 11.59
C GLY A 274 -3.12 -14.59 10.41
N LYS A 275 -2.09 -15.37 10.72
CA LYS A 275 -1.12 -15.89 9.77
C LYS A 275 -1.72 -16.63 8.56
N ASP A 276 -1.07 -16.53 7.41
CA ASP A 276 -1.39 -17.10 6.10
C ASP A 276 -2.75 -16.68 5.54
N THR A 277 -3.36 -15.64 6.13
CA THR A 277 -4.58 -15.03 5.63
C THR A 277 -4.29 -14.11 4.43
N LYS A 278 -5.18 -14.12 3.44
CA LYS A 278 -5.09 -13.28 2.24
C LYS A 278 -6.30 -12.36 2.14
N ILE A 279 -6.07 -11.07 1.98
CA ILE A 279 -7.10 -10.06 1.76
C ILE A 279 -6.93 -9.46 0.37
N TRP A 280 -7.90 -9.69 -0.50
CA TRP A 280 -7.86 -9.29 -1.92
C TRP A 280 -8.54 -7.93 -2.16
N HIS A 281 -8.57 -7.54 -3.44
CA HIS A 281 -8.88 -6.21 -3.94
C HIS A 281 -10.11 -5.52 -3.33
N PHE A 282 -10.02 -4.20 -3.11
CA PHE A 282 -11.15 -3.34 -2.71
C PHE A 282 -11.91 -3.76 -1.45
N SER A 283 -11.32 -4.59 -0.60
CA SER A 283 -11.92 -5.03 0.66
C SER A 283 -11.60 -4.05 1.78
N HIS A 284 -12.52 -3.91 2.74
CA HIS A 284 -12.34 -3.04 3.92
C HIS A 284 -12.58 -3.84 5.20
N VAL A 285 -11.54 -3.96 6.02
CA VAL A 285 -11.63 -4.51 7.38
C VAL A 285 -11.66 -3.34 8.36
N ILE A 286 -12.80 -3.16 9.01
CA ILE A 286 -13.11 -2.03 9.88
C ILE A 286 -12.63 -2.33 11.31
N LYS A 287 -12.22 -1.26 12.02
CA LYS A 287 -11.67 -1.30 13.38
C LYS A 287 -12.42 -2.25 14.35
N GLY A 288 -11.65 -2.87 15.24
CA GLY A 288 -12.16 -3.82 16.25
C GLY A 288 -12.35 -5.25 15.73
N SER A 289 -12.34 -5.45 14.41
CA SER A 289 -12.53 -6.78 13.81
C SER A 289 -11.30 -7.68 13.92
N LYS A 290 -11.55 -9.00 14.02
CA LYS A 290 -10.53 -10.04 14.15
C LYS A 290 -10.74 -11.10 13.07
N ILE A 291 -9.68 -11.43 12.35
CA ILE A 291 -9.65 -12.49 11.33
C ILE A 291 -8.61 -13.52 11.75
N GLY A 292 -8.99 -14.80 11.73
CA GLY A 292 -8.13 -15.91 12.07
C GLY A 292 -7.04 -16.19 11.02
N LYS A 293 -6.42 -17.36 11.12
CA LYS A 293 -5.34 -17.83 10.26
C LYS A 293 -5.88 -18.50 9.00
N ASP A 294 -5.06 -18.62 7.96
CA ASP A 294 -5.34 -19.37 6.73
C ASP A 294 -6.64 -18.96 6.02
N CYS A 295 -7.08 -17.71 6.18
CA CYS A 295 -8.32 -17.22 5.59
C CYS A 295 -8.10 -16.68 4.16
N ASN A 296 -9.16 -16.66 3.36
CA ASN A 296 -9.15 -16.04 2.04
C ASN A 296 -10.35 -15.09 1.93
N ILE A 297 -10.06 -13.79 1.91
CA ILE A 297 -11.03 -12.71 1.82
C ILE A 297 -10.99 -12.17 0.40
N GLY A 298 -12.03 -12.44 -0.37
CA GLY A 298 -12.16 -12.08 -1.78
C GLY A 298 -12.25 -10.58 -2.03
N GLN A 299 -12.63 -10.22 -3.26
CA GLN A 299 -12.74 -8.82 -3.68
C GLN A 299 -14.01 -8.15 -3.16
N ASN A 300 -13.90 -6.86 -2.81
CA ASN A 300 -15.04 -6.02 -2.42
C ASN A 300 -15.81 -6.61 -1.22
N VAL A 301 -15.06 -7.12 -0.24
CA VAL A 301 -15.59 -7.65 1.01
C VAL A 301 -15.51 -6.57 2.09
N MET A 302 -16.58 -6.38 2.85
CA MET A 302 -16.58 -5.49 4.03
C MET A 302 -16.69 -6.33 5.30
N ILE A 303 -15.80 -6.14 6.27
CA ILE A 303 -15.82 -6.84 7.57
C ILE A 303 -15.80 -5.81 8.69
N GLY A 304 -16.85 -5.76 9.51
CA GLY A 304 -16.86 -5.01 10.76
C GLY A 304 -17.98 -3.98 10.91
N PRO A 305 -17.88 -3.11 11.94
CA PRO A 305 -16.89 -3.17 13.03
C PRO A 305 -17.10 -4.37 13.97
N ASP A 306 -16.10 -4.68 14.80
CA ASP A 306 -16.18 -5.67 15.90
C ASP A 306 -16.61 -7.09 15.49
N VAL A 307 -16.32 -7.48 14.25
CA VAL A 307 -16.64 -8.81 13.73
C VAL A 307 -15.54 -9.80 14.08
N THR A 308 -15.91 -11.05 14.39
CA THR A 308 -14.97 -12.16 14.59
C THR A 308 -15.10 -13.19 13.47
N VAL A 309 -13.99 -13.44 12.78
CA VAL A 309 -13.83 -14.47 11.76
C VAL A 309 -12.80 -15.48 12.25
N GLY A 310 -13.17 -16.76 12.28
CA GLY A 310 -12.31 -17.88 12.68
C GLY A 310 -11.20 -18.19 11.67
N ASN A 311 -10.58 -19.36 11.81
CA ASN A 311 -9.49 -19.83 10.94
C ASN A 311 -10.03 -20.54 9.70
N LYS A 312 -9.25 -20.58 8.61
CA LYS A 312 -9.58 -21.32 7.37
C LYS A 312 -10.91 -20.90 6.74
N VAL A 313 -11.38 -19.68 7.03
CA VAL A 313 -12.62 -19.13 6.48
C VAL A 313 -12.37 -18.62 5.07
N LYS A 314 -13.31 -18.88 4.17
CA LYS A 314 -13.29 -18.35 2.80
C LYS A 314 -14.49 -17.45 2.60
N ILE A 315 -14.24 -16.16 2.39
CA ILE A 315 -15.27 -15.18 2.04
C ILE A 315 -15.08 -14.79 0.58
N GLN A 316 -16.00 -15.17 -0.28
CA GLN A 316 -15.94 -14.86 -1.71
C GLN A 316 -16.38 -13.40 -1.98
N ASN A 317 -16.25 -12.97 -3.24
CA ASN A 317 -16.43 -11.58 -3.62
C ASN A 317 -17.81 -10.99 -3.27
N ASN A 318 -17.85 -9.70 -2.99
CA ASN A 318 -19.06 -8.90 -2.74
C ASN A 318 -19.88 -9.33 -1.50
N VAL A 319 -19.22 -9.79 -0.45
CA VAL A 319 -19.87 -10.18 0.81
C VAL A 319 -19.61 -9.12 1.88
N SER A 320 -20.64 -8.73 2.63
CA SER A 320 -20.50 -7.84 3.78
C SER A 320 -20.83 -8.58 5.07
N VAL A 321 -19.86 -8.65 5.98
CA VAL A 321 -19.99 -9.22 7.32
C VAL A 321 -20.10 -8.05 8.30
N TYR A 322 -21.31 -7.78 8.76
CA TYR A 322 -21.63 -6.65 9.62
C TYR A 322 -21.42 -6.97 11.09
N ALA A 323 -21.30 -5.91 11.91
CA ALA A 323 -21.40 -6.01 13.37
C ALA A 323 -22.58 -6.90 13.80
N GLY A 324 -22.32 -7.82 14.72
CA GLY A 324 -23.27 -8.86 15.17
C GLY A 324 -23.14 -10.21 14.46
N VAL A 325 -22.38 -10.30 13.37
CA VAL A 325 -22.10 -11.57 12.69
C VAL A 325 -20.78 -12.16 13.21
N THR A 326 -20.79 -13.45 13.55
CA THR A 326 -19.61 -14.23 13.92
C THR A 326 -19.48 -15.44 13.01
N LEU A 327 -18.30 -15.64 12.42
CA LEU A 327 -17.99 -16.80 11.59
C LEU A 327 -16.98 -17.69 12.34
N GLU A 328 -17.32 -18.94 12.61
CA GLU A 328 -16.40 -19.94 13.16
C GLU A 328 -15.45 -20.51 12.09
N ASP A 329 -14.59 -21.44 12.50
CA ASP A 329 -13.54 -22.01 11.65
C ASP A 329 -14.10 -22.75 10.43
N GLY A 330 -13.44 -22.63 9.28
CA GLY A 330 -13.76 -23.38 8.06
C GLY A 330 -15.06 -22.96 7.36
N VAL A 331 -15.70 -21.86 7.79
CA VAL A 331 -16.90 -21.33 7.13
C VAL A 331 -16.60 -20.91 5.69
N PHE A 332 -17.53 -21.20 4.78
CA PHE A 332 -17.48 -20.77 3.38
C PHE A 332 -18.65 -19.83 3.09
N CYS A 333 -18.36 -18.56 2.78
CA CYS A 333 -19.33 -17.60 2.25
C CYS A 333 -19.17 -17.52 0.74
N GLY A 334 -20.16 -18.02 -0.01
CA GLY A 334 -20.21 -17.96 -1.46
C GLY A 334 -20.36 -16.52 -1.99
N PRO A 335 -20.06 -16.28 -3.28
CA PRO A 335 -20.01 -14.94 -3.82
C PRO A 335 -21.38 -14.27 -3.73
N SER A 336 -21.37 -12.99 -3.33
CA SER A 336 -22.57 -12.15 -3.21
C SER A 336 -23.65 -12.72 -2.30
N MET A 337 -23.30 -13.60 -1.35
CA MET A 337 -24.22 -13.94 -0.26
C MET A 337 -24.38 -12.74 0.68
N VAL A 338 -25.56 -12.61 1.28
CA VAL A 338 -25.96 -11.42 2.03
C VAL A 338 -26.26 -11.78 3.47
N PHE A 339 -25.61 -11.10 4.42
CA PHE A 339 -26.08 -11.00 5.79
C PHE A 339 -26.97 -9.76 5.94
N THR A 340 -28.01 -9.88 6.76
CA THR A 340 -28.68 -8.71 7.35
C THR A 340 -28.23 -8.58 8.80
N ASN A 341 -28.43 -7.41 9.41
CA ASN A 341 -28.13 -7.17 10.83
C ASN A 341 -29.29 -6.50 11.59
N VAL A 342 -30.18 -5.82 10.87
CA VAL A 342 -31.44 -5.26 11.38
C VAL A 342 -32.59 -5.92 10.62
N TYR A 343 -33.58 -6.42 11.36
CA TYR A 343 -34.68 -7.17 10.78
C TYR A 343 -35.63 -6.29 9.92
N ASN A 344 -35.87 -5.06 10.37
CA ASN A 344 -36.76 -4.11 9.69
C ASN A 344 -36.02 -2.79 9.40
N PRO A 345 -35.17 -2.68 8.38
CA PRO A 345 -34.45 -1.42 8.10
C PRO A 345 -35.37 -0.33 7.51
N ARG A 346 -35.14 0.94 7.87
CA ARG A 346 -35.74 2.14 7.26
C ARG A 346 -34.70 3.26 7.23
N SER A 347 -34.51 3.93 6.09
CA SER A 347 -33.41 4.88 5.88
C SER A 347 -33.40 6.07 6.85
N TYR A 348 -34.57 6.63 7.17
CA TYR A 348 -34.71 7.78 8.07
C TYR A 348 -34.90 7.39 9.54
N ILE A 349 -34.92 6.10 9.86
CA ILE A 349 -35.08 5.60 11.24
C ILE A 349 -33.80 4.84 11.63
N SER A 350 -32.99 5.43 12.50
CA SER A 350 -31.81 4.76 13.04
C SER A 350 -32.23 3.61 13.95
N ARG A 351 -31.84 2.38 13.60
CA ARG A 351 -32.04 1.16 14.40
C ARG A 351 -30.71 0.50 14.80
N LYS A 352 -29.67 1.32 14.98
CA LYS A 352 -28.31 0.83 15.29
C LYS A 352 -28.23 0.08 16.64
N SER A 353 -29.17 0.32 17.55
CA SER A 353 -29.30 -0.41 18.83
C SER A 353 -30.03 -1.75 18.72
N GLU A 354 -30.61 -2.08 17.55
CA GLU A 354 -31.44 -3.29 17.33
C GLU A 354 -30.69 -4.38 16.53
N ILE A 355 -29.35 -4.35 16.55
CA ILE A 355 -28.53 -5.37 15.87
C ILE A 355 -28.84 -6.74 16.45
N ARG A 356 -29.24 -7.68 15.59
CA ARG A 356 -29.42 -9.09 15.97
C ARG A 356 -28.20 -9.89 15.60
N THR A 357 -27.76 -10.76 16.50
CA THR A 357 -26.58 -11.57 16.29
C THR A 357 -26.85 -12.75 15.37
N THR A 358 -25.89 -13.07 14.51
CA THR A 358 -25.93 -14.25 13.64
C THR A 358 -24.63 -15.01 13.85
N LEU A 359 -24.74 -16.26 14.30
CA LEU A 359 -23.61 -17.15 14.49
C LEU A 359 -23.58 -18.16 13.35
N VAL A 360 -22.47 -18.20 12.61
CA VAL A 360 -22.23 -19.22 11.57
C VAL A 360 -21.19 -20.20 12.10
N LYS A 361 -21.63 -21.42 12.38
CA LYS A 361 -20.80 -22.43 13.03
C LYS A 361 -19.83 -23.10 12.08
N GLU A 362 -18.88 -23.80 12.69
CA GLU A 362 -17.76 -24.49 12.05
C GLU A 362 -18.15 -25.24 10.76
N GLY A 363 -17.40 -24.98 9.69
CA GLY A 363 -17.53 -25.69 8.41
C GLY A 363 -18.82 -25.43 7.63
N ALA A 364 -19.70 -24.52 8.07
CA ALA A 364 -20.92 -24.22 7.34
C ALA A 364 -20.64 -23.58 5.97
N THR A 365 -21.44 -23.94 4.97
CA THR A 365 -21.39 -23.39 3.61
C THR A 365 -22.61 -22.53 3.36
N LEU A 366 -22.37 -21.29 2.92
CA LEU A 366 -23.40 -20.35 2.51
C LEU A 366 -23.29 -20.15 0.99
N GLY A 367 -24.25 -20.67 0.24
CA GLY A 367 -24.20 -20.68 -1.23
C GLY A 367 -24.23 -19.29 -1.84
N ALA A 368 -23.77 -19.19 -3.08
CA ALA A 368 -23.77 -17.94 -3.85
C ALA A 368 -25.16 -17.29 -3.86
N ASN A 369 -25.20 -15.96 -3.68
CA ASN A 369 -26.45 -15.18 -3.66
C ASN A 369 -27.51 -15.66 -2.64
N SER A 370 -27.13 -16.41 -1.60
CA SER A 370 -28.03 -16.74 -0.48
C SER A 370 -28.19 -15.52 0.45
N THR A 371 -29.32 -15.43 1.17
CA THR A 371 -29.59 -14.36 2.14
C THR A 371 -29.84 -14.97 3.51
N ILE A 372 -29.11 -14.48 4.52
CA ILE A 372 -29.25 -14.87 5.92
C ILE A 372 -29.93 -13.72 6.67
N ILE A 373 -31.17 -13.94 7.09
CA ILE A 373 -31.85 -12.98 7.96
C ILE A 373 -31.25 -13.02 9.37
N CYS A 374 -31.08 -11.84 9.98
CA CYS A 374 -30.38 -11.68 11.25
C CYS A 374 -31.12 -12.31 12.43
N GLY A 375 -30.37 -12.72 13.46
CA GLY A 375 -30.94 -13.31 14.68
C GLY A 375 -31.03 -14.84 14.67
N HIS A 376 -30.35 -15.49 13.73
CA HIS A 376 -30.38 -16.94 13.55
C HIS A 376 -28.99 -17.56 13.57
N THR A 377 -28.92 -18.80 14.03
CA THR A 377 -27.70 -19.62 14.05
C THR A 377 -27.66 -20.56 12.85
N ILE A 378 -26.52 -20.60 12.16
CA ILE A 378 -26.26 -21.56 11.09
C ILE A 378 -25.43 -22.72 11.63
N GLY A 379 -25.99 -23.94 11.59
CA GLY A 379 -25.42 -25.14 12.18
C GLY A 379 -24.10 -25.61 11.55
N LYS A 380 -23.34 -26.41 12.31
CA LYS A 380 -22.04 -26.97 11.90
C LYS A 380 -22.17 -27.78 10.63
N PHE A 381 -21.27 -27.57 9.67
CA PHE A 381 -21.26 -28.29 8.38
C PHE A 381 -22.60 -28.27 7.63
N SER A 382 -23.49 -27.34 7.96
CA SER A 382 -24.73 -27.13 7.20
C SER A 382 -24.40 -26.51 5.85
N PHE A 383 -25.29 -26.68 4.89
CA PHE A 383 -25.10 -26.24 3.53
C PHE A 383 -26.34 -25.49 3.06
N VAL A 384 -26.23 -24.16 3.01
CA VAL A 384 -27.25 -23.30 2.43
C VAL A 384 -27.02 -23.24 0.92
N GLY A 385 -28.00 -23.69 0.15
CA GLY A 385 -27.95 -23.67 -1.31
C GLY A 385 -27.92 -22.25 -1.87
N ALA A 386 -27.43 -22.12 -3.10
CA ALA A 386 -27.43 -20.85 -3.81
C ALA A 386 -28.84 -20.25 -3.91
N GLY A 387 -28.95 -18.93 -3.76
CA GLY A 387 -30.24 -18.21 -3.82
C GLY A 387 -31.23 -18.50 -2.69
N ALA A 388 -30.84 -19.28 -1.67
CA ALA A 388 -31.74 -19.60 -0.56
C ALA A 388 -31.90 -18.42 0.42
N VAL A 389 -33.08 -18.27 1.03
CA VAL A 389 -33.37 -17.23 2.04
C VAL A 389 -33.66 -17.87 3.39
N VAL A 390 -32.72 -17.75 4.33
CA VAL A 390 -32.80 -18.36 5.67
C VAL A 390 -33.52 -17.41 6.62
N LEU A 391 -34.60 -17.91 7.23
CA LEU A 391 -35.49 -17.17 8.14
C LEU A 391 -35.56 -17.80 9.55
N GLU A 392 -34.82 -18.86 9.80
CA GLU A 392 -34.84 -19.63 11.04
C GLU A 392 -33.49 -20.32 11.26
N ASP A 393 -33.25 -20.83 12.46
CA ASP A 393 -32.01 -21.56 12.77
C ASP A 393 -31.84 -22.77 11.85
N VAL A 394 -30.62 -22.98 11.38
CA VAL A 394 -30.26 -24.11 10.51
C VAL A 394 -29.64 -25.21 11.35
N PRO A 395 -30.20 -26.43 11.36
CA PRO A 395 -29.60 -27.57 12.07
C PRO A 395 -28.22 -27.94 11.53
N ASP A 396 -27.39 -28.52 12.38
CA ASP A 396 -26.08 -29.07 11.97
C ASP A 396 -26.27 -30.08 10.82
N TYR A 397 -25.36 -30.05 9.85
CA TYR A 397 -25.37 -30.87 8.64
C TYR A 397 -26.58 -30.68 7.71
N ALA A 398 -27.51 -29.76 7.98
CA ALA A 398 -28.70 -29.60 7.14
C ALA A 398 -28.36 -29.04 5.75
N LEU A 399 -28.96 -29.60 4.71
CA LEU A 399 -28.99 -29.01 3.38
C LEU A 399 -30.24 -28.11 3.28
N MET A 400 -30.05 -26.79 3.24
CA MET A 400 -31.12 -25.80 3.13
C MET A 400 -31.28 -25.34 1.68
N ALA A 401 -32.50 -25.25 1.16
CA ALA A 401 -32.74 -24.63 -0.15
C ALA A 401 -34.15 -24.03 -0.25
N GLY A 402 -34.28 -23.00 -1.10
CA GLY A 402 -35.53 -22.31 -1.40
C GLY A 402 -35.62 -20.91 -0.81
N ASN A 403 -36.70 -20.20 -1.18
CA ASN A 403 -37.08 -18.90 -0.64
C ASN A 403 -38.58 -18.97 -0.26
N PRO A 404 -38.93 -19.19 1.03
CA PRO A 404 -38.03 -19.35 2.17
C PRO A 404 -37.30 -20.70 2.15
N ALA A 405 -36.10 -20.73 2.73
CA ALA A 405 -35.26 -21.92 2.77
C ALA A 405 -35.86 -22.98 3.71
N LYS A 406 -35.84 -24.24 3.28
CA LYS A 406 -36.26 -25.40 4.08
C LYS A 406 -35.24 -26.52 3.97
N VAL A 407 -35.23 -27.41 4.96
CA VAL A 407 -34.39 -28.60 4.95
C VAL A 407 -34.80 -29.50 3.77
N LYS A 408 -33.88 -29.73 2.83
CA LYS A 408 -34.03 -30.63 1.68
C LYS A 408 -33.22 -31.93 1.82
N GLY A 409 -32.38 -32.00 2.84
CA GLY A 409 -31.51 -33.15 3.07
C GLY A 409 -30.46 -32.85 4.12
N TRP A 410 -29.39 -33.63 4.09
CA TRP A 410 -28.29 -33.55 5.03
C TRP A 410 -26.98 -33.73 4.26
N MET A 411 -25.91 -33.17 4.79
CA MET A 411 -24.60 -33.14 4.17
C MET A 411 -23.56 -33.76 5.10
N CYS A 412 -22.59 -34.44 4.52
CA CYS A 412 -21.38 -34.83 5.20
C CYS A 412 -20.52 -33.59 5.43
N GLN A 413 -19.63 -33.64 6.42
CA GLN A 413 -18.63 -32.59 6.66
C GLN A 413 -17.71 -32.33 5.44
N CYS A 414 -17.58 -33.30 4.53
CA CYS A 414 -16.82 -33.13 3.27
C CYS A 414 -17.63 -32.49 2.13
N GLY A 415 -18.90 -32.12 2.36
CA GLY A 415 -19.75 -31.44 1.37
C GLY A 415 -20.53 -32.37 0.43
N ILE A 416 -20.52 -33.68 0.66
CA ILE A 416 -21.34 -34.64 -0.11
C ILE A 416 -22.67 -34.91 0.60
N ARG A 417 -23.75 -34.99 -0.17
CA ARG A 417 -25.09 -35.26 0.36
C ARG A 417 -25.16 -36.65 1.01
N LEU A 418 -25.76 -36.72 2.19
CA LEU A 418 -25.98 -37.97 2.91
C LEU A 418 -27.30 -38.63 2.49
N HIS A 419 -27.22 -39.94 2.29
CA HIS A 419 -28.38 -40.80 2.06
C HIS A 419 -28.60 -41.67 3.30
N PHE A 420 -29.65 -41.37 4.06
CA PHE A 420 -29.98 -42.11 5.28
C PHE A 420 -30.80 -43.35 4.97
N GLU A 421 -30.37 -44.49 5.52
CA GLU A 421 -31.12 -45.74 5.50
C GLU A 421 -32.33 -45.69 6.44
N LYS A 422 -33.24 -46.68 6.35
CA LYS A 422 -34.45 -46.78 7.19
C LYS A 422 -34.17 -46.72 8.70
N LYS A 423 -32.98 -47.11 9.15
CA LYS A 423 -32.56 -47.10 10.56
C LYS A 423 -31.95 -45.77 11.02
N GLY A 424 -31.92 -44.74 10.17
CA GLY A 424 -31.37 -43.42 10.50
C GLY A 424 -29.84 -43.35 10.49
N ASN A 425 -29.14 -44.32 9.91
CA ASN A 425 -27.69 -44.26 9.71
C ASN A 425 -27.36 -43.90 8.26
N ALA A 426 -26.23 -43.22 8.05
CA ALA A 426 -25.69 -42.93 6.73
C ALA A 426 -24.15 -43.08 6.75
N SER A 427 -23.58 -43.52 5.64
CA SER A 427 -22.15 -43.42 5.36
C SER A 427 -21.96 -42.46 4.19
N CYS A 428 -20.95 -41.60 4.25
CA CYS A 428 -20.62 -40.74 3.12
C CYS A 428 -19.91 -41.54 2.02
N ASP A 429 -20.40 -41.44 0.79
CA ASP A 429 -19.84 -42.15 -0.37
C ASP A 429 -18.42 -41.71 -0.75
N ALA A 430 -18.01 -40.51 -0.34
CA ALA A 430 -16.69 -39.96 -0.68
C ALA A 430 -15.63 -40.17 0.40
N CYS A 431 -15.95 -39.89 1.67
CA CYS A 431 -14.96 -39.94 2.76
C CYS A 431 -15.19 -41.08 3.76
N GLY A 432 -16.25 -41.87 3.62
CA GLY A 432 -16.55 -43.00 4.49
C GLY A 432 -17.01 -42.62 5.92
N SER A 433 -17.11 -41.33 6.24
CA SER A 433 -17.60 -40.87 7.55
C SER A 433 -19.03 -41.33 7.80
N LYS A 434 -19.30 -41.75 9.04
CA LYS A 434 -20.59 -42.32 9.46
C LYS A 434 -21.40 -41.30 10.26
N TYR A 435 -22.70 -41.31 10.05
CA TYR A 435 -23.65 -40.35 10.63
C TYR A 435 -24.88 -41.06 11.16
N GLN A 436 -25.44 -40.52 12.24
CA GLN A 436 -26.72 -40.91 12.79
C GLN A 436 -27.70 -39.75 12.73
N LYS A 437 -28.94 -40.04 12.37
CA LYS A 437 -30.06 -39.11 12.35
C LYS A 437 -31.11 -39.52 13.38
N LYS A 438 -31.46 -38.59 14.27
CA LYS A 438 -32.58 -38.71 15.23
C LYS A 438 -33.53 -37.53 15.04
N GLY A 439 -34.70 -37.78 14.46
CA GLY A 439 -35.63 -36.70 14.09
C GLY A 439 -35.00 -35.74 13.07
N ASN A 440 -34.88 -34.46 13.44
CA ASN A 440 -34.24 -33.41 12.65
C ASN A 440 -32.82 -33.06 13.15
N GLN A 441 -32.13 -34.00 13.79
CA GLN A 441 -30.74 -33.81 14.20
C GLN A 441 -29.88 -34.89 13.56
N VAL A 442 -28.76 -34.46 12.99
CA VAL A 442 -27.72 -35.34 12.46
C VAL A 442 -26.44 -35.11 13.25
N SER A 443 -25.77 -36.20 13.60
CA SER A 443 -24.49 -36.17 14.31
C SER A 443 -23.51 -37.14 13.68
N HIS A 444 -22.25 -36.74 13.59
CA HIS A 444 -21.15 -37.63 13.20
C HIS A 444 -20.94 -38.72 14.28
N ILE A 445 -20.74 -39.95 13.85
CA ILE A 445 -20.41 -41.07 14.73
C ILE A 445 -18.88 -41.19 14.69
N GLN A 446 -18.19 -40.83 15.78
CA GLN A 446 -16.78 -41.19 15.93
C GLN A 446 -16.68 -42.72 15.97
N GLY A 447 -15.99 -43.28 14.98
CA GLY A 447 -15.71 -44.70 14.87
C GLY A 447 -14.50 -45.11 15.72
#